data_AF-A0AAD7WCL7-F1
#
_entry.id   AF-A0AAD7WCL7-F1
#
_cell.length_a   1.000
_cell.length_b   1.000
_cell.length_c   1.000
_cell.angle_alpha   90.00
_cell.angle_beta   90.00
_cell.angle_gamma   90.00
#
_symmetry.space_group_name_H-M   'P 1'
#
loop_
_entity.id
_entity.type
_entity.pdbx_description
1 polymer ?
#
loop_
_entity_poly.entity_id
_entity_poly.type
_entity_poly.pdbx_seq_one_letter_code
_entity_poly.pdbx_strand_id
1 'polypeptide(L)'
;MQTVGLIHTLEQCLNRMQTVGLIHTLEQCLNRMQTVGLIHTLEQCLSRMQTVGLIHTLEQCLNRMQTVGLIHTLEQCLNRMQTVGLIHTLEQCLNRMQTVGLILTLEHCLNRMQTVGLIHTLEQSLNRMQTVGLIHTLEQCLNRIQTVGLILTLEHCLNRMQTVGLIHTLEQCLNRMQTVGLIHTLEQCLNRMQTVGLVHTLEQCLNRMQTVGLIHTLEQCLNRMQTVGLIYTLEQCLNRMQTVGLIHTLEQCFNRMQTVGLIHTLEQCLNRMQTVELIPRLEQCLNRMQTVGLIRTLEQCLNRMQTVGLIHTLEQCLNRMQTVGLIHTLEQCLNRMQTMGLIHTLEQCLNMMQTVGLIHTLEQCLNMMQTVGLIHTLEQCLNRMQTVGLIHTLEQCLNRTSQPATCFCPI
;
A
#
# COMPACT_ATOMS: atom_id res chain seq x y z
N MET A 1 -19.62 -40.12 -42.85
CA MET A 1 -20.85 -40.65 -42.22
C MET A 1 -21.74 -39.48 -41.86
N GLN A 2 -23.00 -39.51 -42.31
CA GLN A 2 -24.05 -38.58 -41.90
C GLN A 2 -25.13 -39.41 -41.21
N THR A 3 -25.51 -39.05 -39.99
CA THR A 3 -26.49 -39.79 -39.20
C THR A 3 -27.44 -38.84 -38.47
N VAL A 4 -28.71 -39.23 -38.39
CA VAL A 4 -29.72 -38.59 -37.56
C VAL A 4 -30.29 -39.67 -36.65
N GLY A 5 -30.22 -39.48 -35.34
CA GLY A 5 -30.70 -40.45 -34.35
C GLY A 5 -29.64 -40.88 -33.33
N LEU A 6 -29.75 -42.12 -32.86
CA LEU A 6 -28.90 -42.69 -31.81
C LEU A 6 -27.75 -43.50 -32.42
N ILE A 7 -26.51 -43.17 -32.04
CA ILE A 7 -25.35 -44.04 -32.17
C ILE A 7 -25.08 -44.61 -30.78
N HIS A 8 -25.30 -45.90 -30.59
CA HIS A 8 -25.03 -46.54 -29.30
C HIS A 8 -23.54 -46.69 -29.06
N THR A 9 -22.83 -47.32 -29.98
CA THR A 9 -21.37 -47.46 -29.93
C THR A 9 -20.78 -47.29 -31.32
N LEU A 10 -19.63 -46.61 -31.40
CA LEU A 10 -18.83 -46.52 -32.61
C LEU A 10 -17.35 -46.48 -32.24
N GLU A 11 -16.59 -47.49 -32.65
CA GLU A 11 -15.16 -47.56 -32.33
C GLU A 11 -14.39 -46.46 -33.07
N GLN A 12 -14.49 -46.39 -34.39
CA GLN A 12 -13.64 -45.49 -35.18
C GLN A 12 -14.37 -44.73 -36.28
N CYS A 13 -14.00 -43.46 -36.45
CA CYS A 13 -14.33 -42.67 -37.62
C CYS A 13 -13.08 -41.98 -38.20
N LEU A 14 -12.66 -42.46 -39.38
CA LEU A 14 -11.40 -42.04 -40.01
C LEU A 14 -11.47 -40.63 -40.64
N ASN A 15 -12.60 -40.23 -41.22
CA ASN A 15 -12.66 -39.06 -42.12
C ASN A 15 -13.60 -37.95 -41.66
N ARG A 16 -14.91 -38.12 -41.85
CA ARG A 16 -15.89 -37.08 -41.52
C ARG A 16 -17.14 -37.70 -40.92
N MET A 17 -17.50 -37.23 -39.74
CA MET A 17 -18.76 -37.52 -39.07
C MET A 17 -19.58 -36.25 -38.96
N GLN A 18 -20.86 -36.35 -39.33
CA GLN A 18 -21.86 -35.34 -39.07
C GLN A 18 -23.06 -36.02 -38.44
N THR A 19 -23.40 -35.65 -37.21
CA THR A 19 -24.46 -36.31 -36.46
C THR A 19 -25.43 -35.28 -35.89
N VAL A 20 -26.72 -35.57 -35.99
CA VAL A 20 -27.77 -34.88 -35.21
C VAL A 20 -28.45 -35.91 -34.32
N GLY A 21 -28.27 -35.81 -33.00
CA GLY A 21 -28.84 -36.76 -32.04
C GLY A 21 -27.89 -37.13 -30.91
N LEU A 22 -27.99 -38.37 -30.45
CA LEU A 22 -27.25 -38.89 -29.30
C LEU A 22 -26.14 -39.84 -29.76
N ILE A 23 -24.90 -39.56 -29.34
CA ILE A 23 -23.79 -40.51 -29.41
C ILE A 23 -23.54 -40.98 -27.98
N HIS A 24 -23.82 -42.25 -27.69
CA HIS A 24 -23.58 -42.78 -26.35
C HIS A 24 -22.09 -43.07 -26.14
N THR A 25 -21.43 -43.79 -27.04
CA THR A 25 -19.96 -43.92 -26.99
C THR A 25 -19.32 -43.77 -28.37
N LEU A 26 -18.19 -43.07 -28.41
CA LEU A 26 -17.30 -43.01 -29.56
C LEU A 26 -15.86 -43.07 -29.08
N GLU A 27 -15.11 -44.10 -29.48
CA GLU A 27 -13.71 -44.21 -29.03
C GLU A 27 -12.85 -43.21 -29.79
N GLN A 28 -12.83 -43.24 -31.13
CA GLN A 28 -11.90 -42.42 -31.90
C GLN A 28 -12.51 -41.71 -33.10
N CYS A 29 -12.22 -40.40 -33.21
CA CYS A 29 -12.43 -39.62 -34.41
C CYS A 29 -11.13 -38.94 -34.86
N LEU A 30 -10.60 -39.37 -36.01
CA LEU A 30 -9.30 -38.91 -36.50
C LEU A 30 -9.33 -37.51 -37.12
N ASN A 31 -10.33 -37.22 -37.96
CA ASN A 31 -10.27 -36.06 -38.85
C ASN A 31 -11.28 -34.96 -38.53
N ARG A 32 -12.58 -35.18 -38.73
CA ARG A 32 -13.58 -34.13 -38.50
C ARG A 32 -14.88 -34.68 -37.94
N MET A 33 -15.30 -34.14 -36.80
CA MET A 33 -16.60 -34.37 -36.19
C MET A 33 -17.40 -33.08 -36.14
N GLN A 34 -18.66 -33.15 -36.54
CA GLN A 34 -19.64 -32.10 -36.33
C GLN A 34 -20.90 -32.73 -35.71
N THR A 35 -21.25 -32.30 -34.50
CA THR A 35 -22.39 -32.89 -33.77
C THR A 35 -23.34 -31.80 -33.30
N VAL A 36 -24.64 -32.01 -33.51
CA VAL A 36 -25.70 -31.27 -32.84
C VAL A 36 -26.46 -32.25 -31.95
N GLY A 37 -26.35 -32.09 -30.64
CA GLY A 37 -26.98 -33.00 -29.68
C GLY A 37 -26.07 -33.37 -28.51
N LEU A 38 -26.21 -34.60 -28.03
CA LEU A 38 -25.52 -35.10 -26.84
C LEU A 38 -24.44 -36.11 -27.23
N ILE A 39 -23.23 -35.90 -26.74
CA ILE A 39 -22.15 -36.89 -26.72
C ILE A 39 -22.00 -37.33 -25.26
N HIS A 40 -22.32 -38.58 -24.95
CA HIS A 40 -22.16 -39.07 -23.59
C HIS A 40 -20.69 -39.38 -23.30
N THR A 41 -20.02 -40.20 -24.12
CA THR A 41 -18.56 -40.37 -24.03
C THR A 41 -17.88 -40.24 -25.39
N LEU A 42 -16.75 -39.55 -25.40
CA LEU A 42 -15.81 -39.52 -26.51
C LEU A 42 -14.39 -39.67 -25.95
N GLU A 43 -13.68 -40.74 -26.29
CA GLU A 43 -12.32 -40.91 -25.77
C GLU A 43 -11.36 -39.96 -26.50
N GLN A 44 -11.30 -40.02 -27.84
CA GLN A 44 -10.29 -39.27 -28.59
C GLN A 44 -10.83 -38.56 -29.83
N CYS A 45 -10.50 -37.27 -29.94
CA CYS A 45 -10.60 -36.51 -31.19
C CYS A 45 -9.24 -35.91 -31.58
N LEU A 46 -8.64 -36.44 -32.66
CA LEU A 46 -7.28 -36.05 -33.05
C LEU A 46 -7.21 -34.71 -33.80
N SER A 47 -8.22 -34.31 -34.56
CA SER A 47 -8.10 -33.16 -35.48
C SER A 47 -9.11 -32.03 -35.23
N ARG A 48 -10.38 -32.18 -35.62
CA ARG A 48 -11.37 -31.11 -35.46
C ARG A 48 -12.70 -31.62 -34.93
N MET A 49 -13.12 -31.06 -33.80
CA MET A 49 -14.46 -31.26 -33.24
C MET A 49 -15.23 -29.94 -33.21
N GLN A 50 -16.46 -29.98 -33.70
CA GLN A 50 -17.43 -28.90 -33.56
C GLN A 50 -18.71 -29.46 -32.97
N THR A 51 -19.13 -28.98 -31.81
CA THR A 51 -20.31 -29.48 -31.11
C THR A 51 -21.25 -28.34 -30.74
N VAL A 52 -22.53 -28.52 -31.01
CA VAL A 52 -23.61 -27.71 -30.45
C VAL A 52 -24.45 -28.61 -29.56
N GLY A 53 -24.39 -28.43 -28.25
CA GLY A 53 -25.09 -29.27 -27.29
C GLY A 53 -24.24 -29.66 -26.09
N LEU A 54 -24.43 -30.87 -25.59
CA LEU A 54 -23.82 -31.36 -24.35
C LEU A 54 -22.76 -32.41 -24.67
N ILE A 55 -21.57 -32.25 -24.10
CA ILE A 55 -20.54 -33.28 -24.01
C ILE A 55 -20.48 -33.68 -22.54
N HIS A 56 -20.85 -34.92 -22.22
CA HIS A 56 -20.78 -35.38 -20.83
C HIS A 56 -19.34 -35.73 -20.46
N THR A 57 -18.66 -36.58 -21.22
CA THR A 57 -17.23 -36.82 -21.03
C THR A 57 -16.45 -36.75 -22.35
N LEU A 58 -15.29 -36.11 -22.30
CA LEU A 58 -14.29 -36.15 -23.34
C LEU A 58 -12.90 -36.32 -22.73
N GLU A 59 -12.21 -37.40 -23.03
CA GLU A 59 -10.87 -37.61 -22.48
C GLU A 59 -9.88 -36.69 -23.21
N GLN A 60 -9.77 -36.79 -24.53
CA GLN A 60 -8.72 -36.09 -25.27
C GLN A 60 -9.18 -35.39 -26.55
N CYS A 61 -8.81 -34.12 -26.67
CA CYS A 61 -8.84 -33.39 -27.94
C CYS A 61 -7.47 -32.77 -28.27
N LEU A 62 -6.81 -33.30 -29.30
CA LEU A 62 -5.44 -32.92 -29.60
C LEU A 62 -5.34 -31.56 -30.30
N ASN A 63 -6.21 -31.27 -31.27
CA ASN A 63 -5.98 -30.17 -32.22
C ASN A 63 -6.95 -28.98 -32.05
N ARG A 64 -8.22 -29.14 -32.39
CA ARG A 64 -9.20 -28.04 -32.32
C ARG A 64 -10.55 -28.52 -31.84
N MET A 65 -11.01 -27.90 -30.77
CA MET A 65 -12.35 -28.03 -30.24
C MET A 65 -13.08 -26.69 -30.34
N GLN A 66 -14.31 -26.74 -30.85
CA GLN A 66 -15.25 -25.63 -30.79
C GLN A 66 -16.57 -26.16 -30.24
N THR A 67 -17.01 -25.63 -29.11
CA THR A 67 -18.25 -26.07 -28.46
C THR A 67 -19.15 -24.89 -28.16
N VAL A 68 -20.42 -25.01 -28.51
CA VAL A 68 -21.50 -24.14 -28.01
C VAL A 68 -22.41 -25.00 -27.17
N GLY A 69 -22.42 -24.78 -25.85
CA GLY A 69 -23.20 -25.58 -24.91
C GLY A 69 -22.40 -25.97 -23.68
N LEU A 70 -22.61 -27.18 -23.19
CA LEU A 70 -22.06 -27.64 -21.90
C LEU A 70 -21.02 -28.73 -22.13
N ILE A 71 -19.89 -28.62 -21.46
CA ILE A 71 -18.89 -29.67 -21.30
C ILE A 71 -18.91 -30.04 -19.82
N HIS A 72 -19.31 -31.26 -19.48
CA HIS A 72 -19.36 -31.68 -18.09
C HIS A 72 -17.96 -32.07 -17.62
N THR A 73 -17.27 -32.96 -18.33
CA THR A 73 -15.85 -33.24 -18.07
C THR A 73 -15.04 -33.21 -19.36
N LEU A 74 -13.84 -32.62 -19.27
CA LEU A 74 -12.81 -32.70 -20.28
C LEU A 74 -11.46 -32.89 -19.60
N GLU A 75 -10.80 -34.01 -19.84
CA GLU A 75 -9.49 -34.25 -19.22
C GLU A 75 -8.43 -33.40 -19.92
N GLN A 76 -8.28 -33.51 -21.24
CA GLN A 76 -7.17 -32.88 -21.95
C GLN A 76 -7.56 -32.19 -23.26
N CYS A 77 -7.12 -30.94 -23.40
CA CYS A 77 -7.07 -30.24 -24.68
C CYS A 77 -5.68 -29.66 -24.95
N LEU A 78 -4.98 -30.22 -25.95
CA LEU A 78 -3.58 -29.85 -26.18
C LEU A 78 -3.44 -28.51 -26.91
N ASN A 79 -4.16 -28.30 -28.02
CA ASN A 79 -3.87 -27.17 -28.92
C ASN A 79 -4.81 -25.97 -28.81
N ARG A 80 -6.08 -26.11 -29.19
CA ARG A 80 -7.04 -24.99 -29.22
C ARG A 80 -8.43 -25.42 -28.77
N MET A 81 -8.92 -24.73 -27.76
CA MET A 81 -10.30 -24.82 -27.31
C MET A 81 -10.98 -23.47 -27.45
N GLN A 82 -12.18 -23.48 -28.01
CA GLN A 82 -13.10 -22.35 -28.01
C GLN A 82 -14.46 -22.82 -27.51
N THR A 83 -14.92 -22.25 -26.40
CA THR A 83 -16.19 -22.64 -25.79
C THR A 83 -17.08 -21.42 -25.55
N VAL A 84 -18.33 -21.52 -25.94
CA VAL A 84 -19.40 -20.61 -25.51
C VAL A 84 -20.38 -21.42 -24.68
N GLY A 85 -20.42 -21.17 -23.37
CA GLY A 85 -21.29 -21.90 -22.45
C GLY A 85 -20.58 -22.29 -21.16
N LEU A 86 -20.88 -23.49 -20.66
CA LEU A 86 -20.43 -23.97 -19.35
C LEU A 86 -19.40 -25.08 -19.51
N ILE A 87 -18.27 -24.94 -18.81
CA ILE A 87 -17.32 -26.02 -18.56
C ILE A 87 -17.43 -26.35 -17.07
N HIS A 88 -17.90 -27.55 -16.74
CA HIS A 88 -17.99 -27.95 -15.34
C HIS A 88 -16.61 -28.36 -14.82
N THR A 89 -15.93 -29.32 -15.45
CA THR A 89 -14.53 -29.61 -15.14
C THR A 89 -13.66 -29.61 -16.39
N LEU A 90 -12.45 -29.07 -16.26
CA LEU A 90 -11.38 -29.21 -17.22
C LEU A 90 -10.06 -29.43 -16.49
N GLU A 91 -9.44 -30.58 -16.66
CA GLU A 91 -8.18 -30.85 -15.97
C GLU A 91 -7.04 -30.05 -16.64
N GLN A 92 -6.85 -30.22 -17.95
CA GLN A 92 -5.68 -29.65 -18.62
C GLN A 92 -5.98 -28.97 -19.96
N CYS A 93 -5.49 -27.73 -20.09
CA CYS A 93 -5.33 -27.06 -21.37
C CYS A 93 -3.91 -26.55 -21.58
N LEU A 94 -3.20 -27.11 -22.56
CA LEU A 94 -1.78 -26.79 -22.75
C LEU A 94 -1.57 -25.47 -23.49
N ASN A 95 -2.20 -25.27 -24.65
CA ASN A 95 -1.83 -24.16 -25.53
C ASN A 95 -2.77 -22.94 -25.50
N ARG A 96 -4.01 -23.08 -25.96
CA ARG A 96 -4.92 -21.92 -26.07
C ARG A 96 -6.34 -22.29 -25.70
N MET A 97 -6.87 -21.57 -24.71
CA MET A 97 -8.27 -21.59 -24.33
C MET A 97 -8.90 -20.22 -24.54
N GLN A 98 -10.08 -20.21 -25.16
CA GLN A 98 -10.94 -19.04 -25.22
C GLN A 98 -12.34 -19.45 -24.77
N THR A 99 -12.83 -18.84 -23.71
CA THR A 99 -14.14 -19.17 -23.14
C THR A 99 -14.98 -17.93 -22.99
N VAL A 100 -16.23 -18.00 -23.43
CA VAL A 100 -17.29 -17.04 -23.07
C VAL A 100 -18.32 -17.80 -22.26
N GLY A 101 -18.39 -17.54 -20.96
CA GLY A 101 -19.31 -18.23 -20.06
C GLY A 101 -18.68 -18.58 -18.71
N LEU A 102 -19.04 -19.75 -18.19
CA LEU A 102 -18.68 -20.18 -16.83
C LEU A 102 -17.73 -21.37 -16.90
N ILE A 103 -16.65 -21.30 -16.12
CA ILE A 103 -15.75 -22.42 -15.81
C ILE A 103 -15.91 -22.67 -14.31
N LEU A 104 -16.40 -23.86 -13.93
CA LEU A 104 -16.51 -24.20 -12.52
C LEU A 104 -15.15 -24.63 -11.96
N THR A 105 -14.48 -25.59 -12.59
CA THR A 105 -13.14 -25.99 -12.19
C THR A 105 -12.19 -26.07 -13.39
N LEU A 106 -10.98 -25.57 -13.19
CA LEU A 106 -9.87 -25.73 -14.11
C LEU A 106 -8.58 -25.97 -13.32
N GLU A 107 -7.96 -27.13 -13.47
CA GLU A 107 -6.74 -27.43 -12.73
C GLU A 107 -5.54 -26.73 -13.37
N HIS A 108 -5.30 -26.95 -14.66
CA HIS A 108 -4.09 -26.48 -15.31
C HIS A 108 -4.34 -25.77 -16.64
N CYS A 109 -3.84 -24.54 -16.74
CA CYS A 109 -3.65 -23.85 -18.02
C CYS A 109 -2.20 -23.40 -18.22
N LEU A 110 -1.49 -24.05 -19.15
CA LEU A 110 -0.05 -23.82 -19.27
C LEU A 110 0.29 -22.55 -20.04
N ASN A 111 -0.35 -22.26 -21.18
CA ASN A 111 0.15 -21.22 -22.09
C ASN A 111 -0.73 -19.97 -22.18
N ARG A 112 -1.96 -20.07 -22.72
CA ARG A 112 -2.84 -18.89 -22.86
C ARG A 112 -4.29 -19.20 -22.55
N MET A 113 -4.84 -18.42 -21.63
CA MET A 113 -6.27 -18.39 -21.32
C MET A 113 -6.83 -17.00 -21.58
N GLN A 114 -7.98 -16.95 -22.26
CA GLN A 114 -8.80 -15.76 -22.38
C GLN A 114 -10.23 -16.12 -21.99
N THR A 115 -10.75 -15.49 -20.95
CA THR A 115 -12.10 -15.76 -20.44
C THR A 115 -12.90 -14.48 -20.35
N VAL A 116 -14.12 -14.51 -20.86
CA VAL A 116 -15.15 -13.51 -20.57
C VAL A 116 -16.25 -14.21 -19.80
N GLY A 117 -16.40 -13.88 -18.53
CA GLY A 117 -17.37 -14.53 -17.64
C GLY A 117 -16.77 -14.88 -16.28
N LEU A 118 -17.14 -16.05 -15.75
CA LEU A 118 -16.82 -16.44 -14.38
C LEU A 118 -15.90 -17.67 -14.40
N ILE A 119 -14.86 -17.62 -13.57
CA ILE A 119 -14.03 -18.77 -13.20
C ILE A 119 -14.25 -18.99 -11.71
N HIS A 120 -14.81 -20.14 -11.33
CA HIS A 120 -15.06 -20.42 -9.92
C HIS A 120 -13.77 -20.89 -9.24
N THR A 121 -13.11 -21.93 -9.76
CA THR A 121 -11.78 -22.31 -9.29
C THR A 121 -10.79 -22.46 -10.45
N LEU A 122 -9.58 -21.98 -10.20
CA LEU A 122 -8.42 -22.22 -11.06
C LEU A 122 -7.19 -22.51 -10.20
N GLU A 123 -6.66 -23.72 -10.27
CA GLU A 123 -5.50 -24.08 -9.45
C GLU A 123 -4.23 -23.41 -10.01
N GLN A 124 -3.91 -23.63 -11.29
CA GLN A 124 -2.65 -23.15 -11.85
C GLN A 124 -2.79 -22.52 -13.24
N SER A 125 -2.19 -21.34 -13.38
CA SER A 125 -1.86 -20.77 -14.68
C SER A 125 -0.37 -20.41 -14.79
N LEU A 126 0.30 -20.99 -15.79
CA LEU A 126 1.76 -20.82 -15.88
C LEU A 126 2.18 -19.58 -16.66
N ASN A 127 1.53 -19.24 -17.78
CA ASN A 127 2.03 -18.21 -18.70
C ASN A 127 1.18 -16.94 -18.76
N ARG A 128 0.02 -16.98 -19.41
CA ARG A 128 -0.81 -15.78 -19.62
C ARG A 128 -2.28 -16.06 -19.40
N MET A 129 -2.86 -15.34 -18.45
CA MET A 129 -4.30 -15.28 -18.22
C MET A 129 -4.81 -13.86 -18.49
N GLN A 130 -5.90 -13.78 -19.25
CA GLN A 130 -6.67 -12.56 -19.43
C GLN A 130 -8.13 -12.85 -19.13
N THR A 131 -8.67 -12.17 -18.13
CA THR A 131 -10.06 -12.38 -17.70
C THR A 131 -10.81 -11.07 -17.67
N VAL A 132 -12.01 -11.07 -18.23
CA VAL A 132 -13.01 -10.02 -18.03
C VAL A 132 -14.18 -10.65 -17.28
N GLY A 133 -14.35 -10.30 -16.01
CA GLY A 133 -15.39 -10.86 -15.15
C GLY A 133 -14.89 -11.22 -13.76
N LEU A 134 -15.35 -12.36 -13.24
CA LEU A 134 -15.13 -12.77 -11.85
C LEU A 134 -14.23 -14.01 -11.80
N ILE A 135 -13.20 -13.95 -10.96
CA ILE A 135 -12.44 -15.11 -10.50
C ILE A 135 -12.75 -15.29 -9.02
N HIS A 136 -13.36 -16.41 -8.64
CA HIS A 136 -13.66 -16.67 -7.24
C HIS A 136 -12.40 -17.15 -6.51
N THR A 137 -11.76 -18.23 -6.96
CA THR A 137 -10.45 -18.63 -6.43
C THR A 137 -9.43 -18.82 -7.54
N LEU A 138 -8.20 -18.41 -7.25
CA LEU A 138 -7.03 -18.69 -8.05
C LEU A 138 -5.86 -18.99 -7.13
N GLU A 139 -5.35 -20.21 -7.14
CA GLU A 139 -4.25 -20.57 -6.23
C GLU A 139 -2.94 -20.00 -6.76
N GLN A 140 -2.56 -20.32 -7.99
CA GLN A 140 -1.24 -19.97 -8.51
C GLN A 140 -1.22 -19.35 -9.91
N CYS A 141 -0.50 -18.23 -10.01
CA CYS A 141 -0.15 -17.57 -11.26
C CYS A 141 1.36 -17.32 -11.34
N LEU A 142 2.06 -18.02 -12.24
CA LEU A 142 3.52 -17.88 -12.33
C LEU A 142 3.96 -16.63 -13.11
N ASN A 143 3.36 -16.34 -14.27
CA ASN A 143 3.89 -15.30 -15.17
C ASN A 143 3.05 -14.03 -15.27
N ARG A 144 1.87 -14.08 -15.89
CA ARG A 144 1.08 -12.87 -16.11
C ARG A 144 -0.41 -13.12 -15.99
N ILE A 145 -1.03 -12.38 -15.07
CA ILE A 145 -2.48 -12.21 -14.99
C ILE A 145 -2.86 -10.77 -15.36
N GLN A 146 -3.91 -10.65 -16.16
CA GLN A 146 -4.58 -9.40 -16.43
C GLN A 146 -6.08 -9.59 -16.21
N THR A 147 -6.64 -8.84 -15.27
CA THR A 147 -8.05 -8.97 -14.93
C THR A 147 -8.74 -7.61 -15.00
N VAL A 148 -9.90 -7.59 -15.66
CA VAL A 148 -10.87 -6.50 -15.53
C VAL A 148 -12.09 -7.08 -14.83
N GLY A 149 -12.31 -6.69 -13.58
CA GLY A 149 -13.38 -7.22 -12.75
C GLY A 149 -12.95 -7.54 -11.33
N LEU A 150 -13.44 -8.66 -10.80
CA LEU A 150 -13.30 -9.02 -9.39
C LEU A 150 -12.47 -10.30 -9.25
N ILE A 151 -11.51 -10.27 -8.33
CA ILE A 151 -10.81 -11.46 -7.82
C ILE A 151 -11.19 -11.57 -6.33
N LEU A 152 -11.86 -12.64 -5.95
CA LEU A 152 -12.20 -12.85 -4.54
C LEU A 152 -10.98 -13.34 -3.76
N THR A 153 -10.35 -14.44 -4.21
CA THR A 153 -9.11 -14.92 -3.57
C THR A 153 -8.03 -15.19 -4.61
N LEU A 154 -6.81 -14.79 -4.27
CA LEU A 154 -5.60 -15.15 -4.98
C LEU A 154 -4.48 -15.44 -3.99
N GLU A 155 -3.97 -16.67 -3.97
CA GLU A 155 -2.91 -17.04 -3.02
C GLU A 155 -1.56 -16.54 -3.51
N HIS A 156 -1.15 -16.94 -4.73
CA HIS A 156 0.19 -16.68 -5.23
C HIS A 156 0.23 -16.09 -6.63
N CYS A 157 0.88 -14.91 -6.74
CA CYS A 157 1.28 -14.33 -8.01
C CYS A 157 2.78 -14.03 -8.04
N LEU A 158 3.55 -14.80 -8.81
CA LEU A 158 5.00 -14.70 -8.81
C LEU A 158 5.53 -13.50 -9.61
N ASN A 159 5.06 -13.26 -10.82
CA ASN A 159 5.75 -12.33 -11.74
C ASN A 159 4.99 -11.01 -11.98
N ARG A 160 3.84 -11.03 -12.67
CA ARG A 160 3.09 -9.79 -12.98
C ARG A 160 1.59 -9.93 -12.82
N MET A 161 1.02 -9.03 -12.03
CA MET A 161 -0.40 -8.81 -11.90
C MET A 161 -0.78 -7.41 -12.37
N GLN A 162 -1.82 -7.35 -13.21
CA GLN A 162 -2.47 -6.10 -13.59
C GLN A 162 -3.98 -6.27 -13.41
N THR A 163 -4.57 -5.49 -12.50
CA THR A 163 -6.00 -5.58 -12.19
C THR A 163 -6.66 -4.21 -12.31
N VAL A 164 -7.79 -4.16 -13.00
CA VAL A 164 -8.72 -3.04 -12.94
C VAL A 164 -10.01 -3.55 -12.31
N GLY A 165 -10.29 -3.10 -11.09
CA GLY A 165 -11.44 -3.56 -10.31
C GLY A 165 -11.07 -3.88 -8.87
N LEU A 166 -11.60 -4.97 -8.33
CA LEU A 166 -11.52 -5.31 -6.91
C LEU A 166 -10.72 -6.60 -6.71
N ILE A 167 -9.82 -6.58 -5.73
CA ILE A 167 -9.17 -7.76 -5.15
C ILE A 167 -9.62 -7.84 -3.70
N HIS A 168 -10.33 -8.91 -3.32
CA HIS A 168 -10.78 -9.05 -1.94
C HIS A 168 -9.65 -9.57 -1.07
N THR A 169 -9.04 -10.71 -1.40
CA THR A 169 -7.82 -11.18 -0.72
C THR A 169 -6.73 -11.52 -1.72
N LEU A 170 -5.51 -11.13 -1.36
CA LEU A 170 -4.29 -11.55 -2.02
C LEU A 170 -3.22 -11.85 -0.97
N GLU A 171 -2.79 -13.10 -0.88
CA GLU A 171 -1.79 -13.48 0.11
C GLU A 171 -0.40 -13.00 -0.32
N GLN A 172 0.07 -13.41 -1.51
CA GLN A 172 1.44 -13.10 -1.92
C GLN A 172 1.57 -12.61 -3.36
N CYS A 173 2.25 -11.47 -3.51
CA CYS A 173 2.76 -11.00 -4.78
C CYS A 173 4.26 -10.74 -4.75
N LEU A 174 5.03 -11.54 -5.50
CA LEU A 174 6.48 -11.52 -5.40
C LEU A 174 7.12 -10.38 -6.19
N ASN A 175 6.75 -10.16 -7.45
CA ASN A 175 7.48 -9.26 -8.34
C ASN A 175 6.80 -7.90 -8.60
N ARG A 176 5.66 -7.89 -9.31
CA ARG A 176 5.02 -6.64 -9.71
C ARG A 176 3.50 -6.74 -9.64
N MET A 177 2.91 -5.83 -8.90
CA MET A 177 1.48 -5.59 -8.85
C MET A 177 1.16 -4.18 -9.34
N GLN A 178 0.18 -4.10 -10.22
CA GLN A 178 -0.43 -2.84 -10.63
C GLN A 178 -1.94 -2.97 -10.53
N THR A 179 -2.55 -2.15 -9.67
CA THR A 179 -3.99 -2.19 -9.43
C THR A 179 -4.60 -0.81 -9.59
N VAL A 180 -5.71 -0.74 -10.33
CA VAL A 180 -6.60 0.42 -10.34
C VAL A 180 -7.93 -0.03 -9.76
N GLY A 181 -8.25 0.43 -8.55
CA GLY A 181 -9.47 0.07 -7.83
C GLY A 181 -9.24 -0.25 -6.36
N LEU A 182 -9.89 -1.30 -5.86
CA LEU A 182 -9.91 -1.65 -4.44
C LEU A 182 -9.08 -2.90 -4.17
N ILE A 183 -8.24 -2.85 -3.15
CA ILE A 183 -7.65 -4.02 -2.51
C ILE A 183 -8.18 -4.06 -1.08
N HIS A 184 -8.94 -5.09 -0.71
CA HIS A 184 -9.41 -5.20 0.66
C HIS A 184 -8.30 -5.72 1.57
N THR A 185 -7.71 -6.87 1.25
CA THR A 185 -6.61 -7.42 2.05
C THR A 185 -5.45 -7.84 1.14
N LEU A 186 -4.25 -7.41 1.51
CA LEU A 186 -3.00 -7.87 0.92
C LEU A 186 -2.00 -8.19 2.03
N GLU A 187 -1.60 -9.44 2.16
CA GLU A 187 -0.67 -9.84 3.21
C GLU A 187 0.75 -9.42 2.81
N GLN A 188 1.26 -9.88 1.66
CA GLN A 188 2.65 -9.66 1.29
C GLN A 188 2.86 -9.18 -0.14
N CYS A 189 3.63 -8.10 -0.27
CA CYS A 189 4.22 -7.67 -1.53
C CYS A 189 5.74 -7.48 -1.41
N LEU A 190 6.52 -8.35 -2.08
CA LEU A 190 7.97 -8.32 -1.95
C LEU A 190 8.62 -7.19 -2.74
N ASN A 191 8.36 -7.06 -4.04
CA ASN A 191 9.17 -6.19 -4.91
C ASN A 191 8.54 -4.83 -5.23
N ARG A 192 7.41 -4.79 -5.95
CA ARG A 192 6.81 -3.53 -6.40
C ARG A 192 5.29 -3.59 -6.38
N MET A 193 4.71 -2.64 -5.67
CA MET A 193 3.28 -2.35 -5.69
C MET A 193 3.04 -0.96 -6.25
N GLN A 194 2.10 -0.85 -7.19
CA GLN A 194 1.57 0.41 -7.66
C GLN A 194 0.04 0.34 -7.61
N THR A 195 -0.57 1.20 -6.80
CA THR A 195 -2.03 1.20 -6.62
C THR A 195 -2.59 2.60 -6.86
N VAL A 196 -3.66 2.67 -7.63
CA VAL A 196 -4.53 3.86 -7.72
C VAL A 196 -5.90 3.46 -7.19
N GLY A 197 -6.28 3.99 -6.04
CA GLY A 197 -7.54 3.67 -5.37
C GLY A 197 -7.39 3.43 -3.88
N LEU A 198 -8.10 2.43 -3.36
CA LEU A 198 -8.18 2.15 -1.92
C LEU A 198 -7.50 0.83 -1.59
N VAL A 199 -6.62 0.85 -0.59
CA VAL A 199 -6.09 -0.33 0.08
C VAL A 199 -6.63 -0.33 1.51
N HIS A 200 -7.49 -1.29 1.85
CA HIS A 200 -8.04 -1.35 3.21
C HIS A 200 -6.98 -1.89 4.18
N THR A 201 -6.39 -3.04 3.89
CA THR A 201 -5.38 -3.62 4.77
C THR A 201 -4.18 -4.10 3.96
N LEU A 202 -2.99 -3.69 4.38
CA LEU A 202 -1.72 -4.18 3.87
C LEU A 202 -0.79 -4.52 5.03
N GLU A 203 -0.44 -5.78 5.19
CA GLU A 203 0.45 -6.20 6.29
C GLU A 203 1.90 -5.84 5.94
N GLN A 204 2.43 -6.33 4.81
CA GLN A 204 3.85 -6.18 4.51
C GLN A 204 4.15 -5.74 3.08
N CYS A 205 4.97 -4.70 2.96
CA CYS A 205 5.65 -4.33 1.72
C CYS A 205 7.16 -4.17 1.92
N LEU A 206 7.94 -5.06 1.29
CA LEU A 206 9.39 -5.10 1.53
C LEU A 206 10.14 -4.02 0.75
N ASN A 207 9.92 -3.89 -0.56
CA ASN A 207 10.79 -3.08 -1.42
C ASN A 207 10.23 -1.70 -1.82
N ARG A 208 9.16 -1.65 -2.60
CA ARG A 208 8.64 -0.38 -3.13
C ARG A 208 7.11 -0.39 -3.19
N MET A 209 6.53 0.59 -2.53
CA MET A 209 5.12 0.92 -2.61
C MET A 209 4.93 2.31 -3.20
N GLN A 210 4.04 2.42 -4.18
CA GLN A 210 3.54 3.68 -4.71
C GLN A 210 2.02 3.65 -4.71
N THR A 211 1.39 4.54 -3.95
CA THR A 211 -0.06 4.59 -3.83
C THR A 211 -0.57 5.99 -4.11
N VAL A 212 -1.61 6.07 -4.94
CA VAL A 212 -2.43 7.28 -5.09
C VAL A 212 -3.83 6.95 -4.62
N GLY A 213 -4.24 7.52 -3.49
CA GLY A 213 -5.55 7.29 -2.89
C GLY A 213 -5.50 7.07 -1.39
N LEU A 214 -6.29 6.12 -0.90
CA LEU A 214 -6.50 5.88 0.53
C LEU A 214 -5.87 4.55 0.95
N ILE A 215 -5.11 4.58 2.03
CA ILE A 215 -4.66 3.39 2.77
C ILE A 215 -5.33 3.46 4.14
N HIS A 216 -6.16 2.48 4.47
CA HIS A 216 -6.75 2.44 5.81
C HIS A 216 -5.72 1.92 6.82
N THR A 217 -5.17 0.74 6.61
CA THR A 217 -4.18 0.17 7.51
C THR A 217 -2.96 -0.32 6.74
N LEU A 218 -1.77 0.08 7.21
CA LEU A 218 -0.50 -0.47 6.77
C LEU A 218 0.37 -0.81 7.97
N GLU A 219 0.68 -2.09 8.17
CA GLU A 219 1.50 -2.51 9.30
C GLU A 219 2.98 -2.21 9.02
N GLN A 220 3.55 -2.76 7.94
CA GLN A 220 4.99 -2.66 7.71
C GLN A 220 5.37 -2.28 6.28
N CYS A 221 6.24 -1.25 6.18
CA CYS A 221 6.98 -0.94 4.97
C CYS A 221 8.48 -0.82 5.23
N LEU A 222 9.27 -1.75 4.68
CA LEU A 222 10.71 -1.80 4.99
C LEU A 222 11.53 -0.77 4.21
N ASN A 223 11.39 -0.71 2.88
CA ASN A 223 12.34 0.06 2.06
C ASN A 223 11.84 1.44 1.60
N ARG A 224 10.81 1.50 0.76
CA ARG A 224 10.35 2.77 0.18
C ARG A 224 8.85 2.82 0.04
N MET A 225 8.27 3.83 0.68
CA MET A 225 6.87 4.21 0.52
C MET A 225 6.77 5.59 -0.12
N GLN A 226 5.92 5.69 -1.14
CA GLN A 226 5.50 6.95 -1.73
C GLN A 226 3.98 6.98 -1.81
N THR A 227 3.35 7.91 -1.11
CA THR A 227 1.89 8.00 -1.06
C THR A 227 1.43 9.42 -1.39
N VAL A 228 0.42 9.51 -2.24
CA VAL A 228 -0.36 10.73 -2.45
C VAL A 228 -1.78 10.45 -2.02
N GLY A 229 -2.22 11.03 -0.92
CA GLY A 229 -3.57 10.85 -0.37
C GLY A 229 -3.59 10.66 1.15
N LEU A 230 -4.46 9.79 1.63
CA LEU A 230 -4.74 9.60 3.05
C LEU A 230 -4.21 8.25 3.52
N ILE A 231 -3.51 8.24 4.65
CA ILE A 231 -3.14 7.05 5.41
C ILE A 231 -3.85 7.16 6.76
N TYR A 232 -4.72 6.22 7.10
CA TYR A 232 -5.39 6.25 8.41
C TYR A 232 -4.44 5.73 9.49
N THR A 233 -3.95 4.50 9.38
CA THR A 233 -2.94 3.96 10.31
C THR A 233 -1.71 3.46 9.56
N LEU A 234 -0.54 3.80 10.09
CA LEU A 234 0.74 3.23 9.70
C LEU A 234 1.54 2.87 10.94
N GLU A 235 1.82 1.59 11.15
CA GLU A 235 2.58 1.15 12.34
C GLU A 235 4.07 1.40 12.12
N GLN A 236 4.68 0.83 11.07
CA GLN A 236 6.13 0.87 10.90
C GLN A 236 6.59 1.22 9.48
N CYS A 237 7.48 2.21 9.41
CA CYS A 237 8.29 2.47 8.22
C CYS A 237 9.78 2.54 8.54
N LEU A 238 10.56 1.58 8.01
CA LEU A 238 11.97 1.47 8.37
C LEU A 238 12.87 2.46 7.63
N ASN A 239 12.84 2.49 6.29
CA ASN A 239 13.85 3.21 5.52
C ASN A 239 13.44 4.59 5.02
N ARG A 240 12.46 4.67 4.10
CA ARG A 240 12.07 5.94 3.48
C ARG A 240 10.57 6.04 3.28
N MET A 241 10.00 7.09 3.84
CA MET A 241 8.63 7.51 3.62
C MET A 241 8.60 8.88 2.93
N GLN A 242 7.78 8.98 1.89
CA GLN A 242 7.42 10.24 1.25
C GLN A 242 5.91 10.30 1.11
N THR A 243 5.27 11.24 1.78
CA THR A 243 3.81 11.38 1.75
C THR A 243 3.41 12.80 1.37
N VAL A 244 2.44 12.92 0.47
CA VAL A 244 1.72 14.17 0.23
C VAL A 244 0.26 13.92 0.58
N GLY A 245 -0.22 14.54 1.66
CA GLY A 245 -1.58 14.38 2.14
C GLY A 245 -1.65 14.21 3.65
N LEU A 246 -2.56 13.37 4.14
CA LEU A 246 -2.85 13.25 5.56
C LEU A 246 -2.44 11.87 6.09
N ILE A 247 -1.83 11.87 7.26
CA ILE A 247 -1.57 10.66 8.05
C ILE A 247 -2.31 10.84 9.38
N HIS A 248 -3.26 9.96 9.70
CA HIS A 248 -3.99 10.09 10.95
C HIS A 248 -3.15 9.57 12.12
N THR A 249 -2.62 8.35 12.04
CA THR A 249 -1.68 7.82 13.02
C THR A 249 -0.44 7.24 12.35
N LEU A 250 0.72 7.55 12.93
CA LEU A 250 1.98 6.92 12.60
C LEU A 250 2.72 6.55 13.89
N GLU A 251 2.96 5.27 14.12
CA GLU A 251 3.64 4.83 15.35
C GLU A 251 5.15 5.03 15.20
N GLN A 252 5.79 4.38 14.22
CA GLN A 252 7.26 4.36 14.14
C GLN A 252 7.80 4.67 12.75
N CYS A 253 8.74 5.62 12.70
CA CYS A 253 9.58 5.86 11.54
C CYS A 253 11.08 5.88 11.88
N PHE A 254 11.84 4.93 11.32
CA PHE A 254 13.22 4.71 11.74
C PHE A 254 14.23 5.63 11.03
N ASN A 255 14.24 5.71 9.70
CA ASN A 255 15.32 6.41 8.96
C ASN A 255 14.96 7.80 8.43
N ARG A 256 14.08 7.88 7.43
CA ARG A 256 13.78 9.16 6.78
C ARG A 256 12.30 9.30 6.46
N MET A 257 11.72 10.34 7.01
CA MET A 257 10.37 10.80 6.73
C MET A 257 10.43 12.15 6.02
N GLN A 258 9.65 12.26 4.93
CA GLN A 258 9.36 13.54 4.28
C GLN A 258 7.86 13.63 4.04
N THR A 259 7.21 14.63 4.61
CA THR A 259 5.76 14.76 4.53
C THR A 259 5.34 16.20 4.24
N VAL A 260 4.30 16.33 3.42
CA VAL A 260 3.65 17.60 3.10
C VAL A 260 2.14 17.42 3.30
N GLY A 261 1.55 18.16 4.23
CA GLY A 261 0.17 17.99 4.68
C GLY A 261 0.00 17.99 6.20
N LEU A 262 -0.61 16.93 6.76
CA LEU A 262 -0.98 16.85 8.18
C LEU A 262 -0.67 15.46 8.71
N ILE A 263 0.06 15.39 9.83
CA ILE A 263 0.20 14.18 10.64
C ILE A 263 -0.53 14.42 11.95
N HIS A 264 -1.65 13.73 12.21
CA HIS A 264 -2.46 13.98 13.41
C HIS A 264 -1.78 13.46 14.69
N THR A 265 -1.28 12.23 14.67
CA THR A 265 -0.39 11.70 15.72
C THR A 265 0.84 11.04 15.13
N LEU A 266 1.98 11.29 15.76
CA LEU A 266 3.22 10.58 15.52
C LEU A 266 3.87 10.20 16.86
N GLU A 267 4.10 8.91 17.10
CA GLU A 267 4.71 8.49 18.36
C GLU A 267 6.23 8.65 18.29
N GLN A 268 6.90 7.97 17.35
CA GLN A 268 8.36 7.93 17.33
C GLN A 268 8.97 8.19 15.95
N CYS A 269 9.94 9.11 15.92
CA CYS A 269 10.84 9.29 14.79
C CYS A 269 12.31 9.26 15.22
N LEU A 270 13.05 8.26 14.74
CA LEU A 270 14.41 7.97 15.22
C LEU A 270 15.49 8.83 14.55
N ASN A 271 15.49 8.96 13.21
CA ASN A 271 16.62 9.56 12.50
C ASN A 271 16.36 10.95 11.90
N ARG A 272 15.56 11.05 10.84
CA ARG A 272 15.35 12.31 10.12
C ARG A 272 13.89 12.50 9.77
N MET A 273 13.34 13.58 10.27
CA MET A 273 12.02 14.09 9.92
C MET A 273 12.15 15.43 9.20
N GLN A 274 11.48 15.56 8.06
CA GLN A 274 11.31 16.82 7.35
C GLN A 274 9.83 16.98 7.00
N THR A 275 9.15 17.98 7.59
CA THR A 275 7.72 18.19 7.39
C THR A 275 7.41 19.64 7.02
N VAL A 276 6.39 19.84 6.17
CA VAL A 276 5.74 21.14 5.92
C VAL A 276 4.27 21.01 6.30
N GLU A 277 3.97 21.09 7.60
CA GLU A 277 2.76 20.48 8.16
C GLU A 277 2.22 21.13 9.43
N LEU A 278 0.98 20.73 9.75
CA LEU A 278 0.42 20.77 11.10
C LEU A 278 0.68 19.41 11.78
N ILE A 279 1.21 19.42 12.99
CA ILE A 279 1.42 18.23 13.83
C ILE A 279 0.73 18.46 15.19
N PRO A 280 -0.49 17.95 15.41
CA PRO A 280 -1.22 18.10 16.66
C PRO A 280 -0.59 17.37 17.86
N ARG A 281 0.08 16.24 17.64
CA ARG A 281 0.81 15.50 18.68
C ARG A 281 2.01 14.76 18.11
N LEU A 282 3.17 14.98 18.72
CA LEU A 282 4.39 14.22 18.51
C LEU A 282 5.00 13.83 19.85
N GLU A 283 5.24 12.55 20.10
CA GLU A 283 5.82 12.14 21.39
C GLU A 283 7.35 12.27 21.37
N GLN A 284 8.03 11.56 20.46
CA GLN A 284 9.48 11.48 20.49
C GLN A 284 10.14 11.73 19.13
N CYS A 285 11.14 12.61 19.13
CA CYS A 285 12.09 12.73 18.02
C CYS A 285 13.55 12.67 18.49
N LEU A 286 14.26 11.65 18.05
CA LEU A 286 15.56 11.31 18.65
C LEU A 286 16.73 12.03 17.99
N ASN A 287 16.80 12.15 16.66
CA ASN A 287 18.01 12.68 15.99
C ASN A 287 17.82 14.06 15.35
N ARG A 288 17.02 14.19 14.28
CA ARG A 288 16.88 15.45 13.56
C ARG A 288 15.44 15.68 13.13
N MET A 289 14.89 16.81 13.56
CA MET A 289 13.62 17.34 13.11
C MET A 289 13.81 18.66 12.39
N GLN A 290 13.20 18.78 11.21
CA GLN A 290 13.05 20.05 10.50
C GLN A 290 11.57 20.22 10.14
N THR A 291 10.93 21.25 10.69
CA THR A 291 9.49 21.47 10.52
C THR A 291 9.24 22.90 10.05
N VAL A 292 8.36 23.04 9.07
CA VAL A 292 7.74 24.32 8.69
C VAL A 292 6.25 24.21 8.96
N GLY A 293 5.73 24.96 9.93
CA GLY A 293 4.29 24.93 10.27
C GLY A 293 4.02 24.96 11.77
N LEU A 294 2.98 24.24 12.20
CA LEU A 294 2.48 24.26 13.57
C LEU A 294 2.70 22.91 14.24
N ILE A 295 3.43 22.90 15.36
CA ILE A 295 3.51 21.77 16.29
C ILE A 295 2.66 22.15 17.51
N ARG A 296 1.56 21.43 17.76
CA ARG A 296 0.71 21.74 18.92
C ARG A 296 1.31 21.17 20.20
N THR A 297 1.67 19.90 20.21
CA THR A 297 2.33 19.28 21.37
C THR A 297 3.51 18.44 20.92
N LEU A 298 4.65 18.64 21.58
CA LEU A 298 5.83 17.82 21.44
C LEU A 298 6.39 17.47 22.82
N GLU A 299 6.47 16.18 23.15
CA GLU A 299 6.97 15.77 24.48
C GLU A 299 8.50 15.83 24.50
N GLN A 300 9.19 15.12 23.60
CA GLN A 300 10.64 15.00 23.67
C GLN A 300 11.35 15.18 22.33
N CYS A 301 12.39 16.02 22.33
CA CYS A 301 13.38 16.09 21.27
C CYS A 301 14.82 15.99 21.80
N LEU A 302 15.53 14.92 21.45
CA LEU A 302 16.83 14.66 22.07
C LEU A 302 17.99 15.43 21.44
N ASN A 303 18.11 15.50 20.12
CA ASN A 303 19.34 15.96 19.46
C ASN A 303 19.25 17.32 18.77
N ARG A 304 18.49 17.42 17.67
CA ARG A 304 18.41 18.67 16.88
C ARG A 304 16.99 18.93 16.40
N MET A 305 16.47 20.08 16.78
CA MET A 305 15.21 20.62 16.28
C MET A 305 15.45 21.94 15.55
N GLN A 306 14.87 22.05 14.36
CA GLN A 306 14.77 23.31 13.61
C GLN A 306 13.32 23.52 13.21
N THR A 307 12.70 24.60 13.68
CA THR A 307 11.29 24.89 13.39
C THR A 307 11.13 26.31 12.85
N VAL A 308 10.34 26.43 11.79
CA VAL A 308 9.83 27.72 11.31
C VAL A 308 8.31 27.70 11.47
N GLY A 309 7.78 28.49 12.40
CA GLY A 309 6.35 28.57 12.68
C GLY A 309 6.02 28.59 14.18
N LEU A 310 4.97 27.88 14.57
CA LEU A 310 4.40 27.93 15.92
C LEU A 310 4.62 26.59 16.63
N ILE A 311 5.18 26.64 17.84
CA ILE A 311 5.18 25.53 18.80
C ILE A 311 4.26 25.93 19.95
N HIS A 312 3.15 25.23 20.14
CA HIS A 312 2.23 25.56 21.23
C HIS A 312 2.72 25.02 22.57
N THR A 313 3.06 23.73 22.66
CA THR A 313 3.71 23.17 23.84
C THR A 313 4.90 22.29 23.44
N LEU A 314 6.00 22.43 24.19
CA LEU A 314 7.16 21.56 24.12
C LEU A 314 7.65 21.25 25.53
N GLU A 315 7.65 19.99 25.93
CA GLU A 315 8.07 19.62 27.30
C GLU A 315 9.59 19.61 27.40
N GLN A 316 10.29 18.82 26.56
CA GLN A 316 11.74 18.64 26.70
C GLN A 316 12.51 18.75 25.39
N CYS A 317 13.57 19.56 25.39
CA CYS A 317 14.60 19.57 24.36
C CYS A 317 16.01 19.51 24.93
N LEU A 318 16.77 18.47 24.59
CA LEU A 318 17.99 18.12 25.34
C LEU A 318 19.32 18.63 24.76
N ASN A 319 19.40 19.01 23.50
CA ASN A 319 20.69 19.35 22.87
C ASN A 319 20.69 20.67 22.11
N ARG A 320 19.97 20.75 21.00
CA ARG A 320 19.95 21.95 20.14
C ARG A 320 18.55 22.23 19.61
N MET A 321 18.05 23.40 19.94
CA MET A 321 16.82 23.96 19.40
C MET A 321 17.12 25.25 18.63
N GLN A 322 16.56 25.35 17.43
CA GLN A 322 16.52 26.58 16.66
C GLN A 322 15.09 26.83 16.20
N THR A 323 14.52 27.97 16.56
CA THR A 323 13.14 28.34 16.20
C THR A 323 13.09 29.73 15.58
N VAL A 324 12.28 29.85 14.54
CA VAL A 324 11.87 31.14 13.96
C VAL A 324 10.35 31.18 14.03
N GLY A 325 9.80 32.03 14.90
CA GLY A 325 8.36 32.15 15.12
C GLY A 325 7.98 32.22 16.58
N LEU A 326 6.95 31.47 16.98
CA LEU A 326 6.35 31.57 18.32
C LEU A 326 6.47 30.25 19.08
N ILE A 327 6.93 30.33 20.32
CA ILE A 327 6.86 29.24 21.30
C ILE A 327 5.88 29.71 22.38
N HIS A 328 4.75 29.02 22.54
CA HIS A 328 3.77 29.41 23.56
C HIS A 328 4.16 28.89 24.94
N THR A 329 4.46 27.60 25.08
CA THR A 329 5.08 27.05 26.28
C THR A 329 6.27 26.15 25.95
N LEU A 330 7.32 26.28 26.75
CA LEU A 330 8.45 25.37 26.77
C LEU A 330 8.87 25.09 28.21
N GLU A 331 8.80 23.84 28.65
CA GLU A 331 9.13 23.49 30.04
C GLU A 331 10.65 23.42 30.21
N GLN A 332 11.36 22.58 29.45
CA GLN A 332 12.78 22.35 29.64
C GLN A 332 13.58 22.39 28.34
N CYS A 333 14.65 23.18 28.34
CA CYS A 333 15.70 23.10 27.34
C CYS A 333 17.07 22.95 27.98
N LEU A 334 17.71 21.80 27.76
CA LEU A 334 19.09 21.55 28.13
C LEU A 334 20.00 21.83 26.93
N ASN A 335 21.16 22.46 27.20
CA ASN A 335 22.24 22.78 26.27
C ASN A 335 22.12 24.07 25.46
N ARG A 336 21.42 24.09 24.33
CA ARG A 336 21.44 25.25 23.42
C ARG A 336 20.07 25.56 22.82
N MET A 337 19.58 26.75 23.10
CA MET A 337 18.39 27.33 22.49
C MET A 337 18.74 28.59 21.70
N GLN A 338 18.23 28.68 20.48
CA GLN A 338 18.26 29.89 19.67
C GLN A 338 16.86 30.18 19.13
N THR A 339 16.30 31.35 19.47
CA THR A 339 14.94 31.73 19.07
C THR A 339 14.94 33.11 18.40
N MET A 340 14.28 33.22 17.26
CA MET A 340 13.94 34.47 16.59
C MET A 340 12.42 34.63 16.62
N GLY A 341 11.89 35.44 17.53
CA GLY A 341 10.45 35.68 17.66
C GLY A 341 9.94 35.77 19.09
N LEU A 342 8.79 35.17 19.38
CA LEU A 342 8.11 35.27 20.67
C LEU A 342 8.25 33.96 21.47
N ILE A 343 8.64 34.08 22.73
CA ILE A 343 8.49 33.02 23.74
C ILE A 343 7.47 33.52 24.77
N HIS A 344 6.32 32.87 24.89
CA HIS A 344 5.31 33.30 25.86
C HIS A 344 5.63 32.77 27.26
N THR A 345 5.85 31.48 27.44
CA THR A 345 6.41 30.94 28.69
C THR A 345 7.60 30.02 28.44
N LEU A 346 8.62 30.15 29.28
CA LEU A 346 9.75 29.23 29.37
C LEU A 346 10.09 28.97 30.84
N GLU A 347 9.95 27.73 31.30
CA GLU A 347 10.19 27.40 32.71
C GLU A 347 11.69 27.27 32.97
N GLN A 348 12.39 26.39 32.25
CA GLN A 348 13.79 26.10 32.51
C GLN A 348 14.65 26.07 31.25
N CYS A 349 15.74 26.85 31.26
CA CYS A 349 16.83 26.71 30.30
C CYS A 349 18.17 26.54 31.00
N LEU A 350 18.85 25.43 30.66
CA LEU A 350 20.16 25.07 31.18
C LEU A 350 21.21 25.24 30.08
N ASN A 351 22.31 25.93 30.41
CA ASN A 351 23.51 26.17 29.59
C ASN A 351 23.51 27.43 28.73
N MET A 352 22.83 27.45 27.59
CA MET A 352 22.90 28.58 26.65
C MET A 352 21.54 28.89 26.03
N MET A 353 21.08 30.11 26.23
CA MET A 353 19.93 30.71 25.56
C MET A 353 20.36 31.93 24.76
N GLN A 354 19.94 31.99 23.50
CA GLN A 354 20.04 33.18 22.65
C GLN A 354 18.66 33.51 22.07
N THR A 355 18.17 34.72 22.30
CA THR A 355 16.88 35.17 21.77
C THR A 355 16.98 36.53 21.10
N VAL A 356 16.26 36.68 19.99
CA VAL A 356 15.95 37.98 19.40
C VAL A 356 14.44 38.08 19.29
N GLY A 357 13.85 39.02 20.03
CA GLY A 357 12.40 39.21 20.09
C GLY A 357 11.88 39.40 21.51
N LEU A 358 10.74 38.80 21.82
CA LEU A 358 10.05 39.02 23.10
C LEU A 358 9.96 37.73 23.91
N ILE A 359 10.29 37.80 25.18
CA ILE A 359 10.05 36.77 26.19
C ILE A 359 9.01 37.32 27.17
N HIS A 360 7.84 36.70 27.26
CA HIS A 360 6.80 37.17 28.19
C HIS A 360 7.07 36.68 29.61
N THR A 361 7.26 35.38 29.82
CA THR A 361 7.74 34.84 31.10
C THR A 361 8.93 33.90 30.93
N LEU A 362 9.92 34.05 31.80
CA LEU A 362 11.03 33.13 31.96
C LEU A 362 11.28 32.89 33.45
N GLU A 363 11.08 31.65 33.91
CA GLU A 363 11.23 31.33 35.34
C GLU A 363 12.71 31.13 35.69
N GLN A 364 13.41 30.22 35.02
CA GLN A 364 14.79 29.88 35.36
C GLN A 364 15.70 29.79 34.13
N CYS A 365 16.80 30.53 34.19
CA CYS A 365 17.92 30.37 33.26
C CYS A 365 19.25 30.18 34.01
N LEU A 366 19.91 29.06 33.72
CA LEU A 366 21.19 28.68 34.31
C LEU A 366 22.31 28.81 33.26
N ASN A 367 23.42 29.43 33.65
CA ASN A 367 24.68 29.61 32.90
C ASN A 367 24.78 30.83 31.99
N MET A 368 24.16 30.82 30.79
CA MET A 368 24.33 31.91 29.81
C MET A 368 23.02 32.26 29.12
N MET A 369 22.62 33.53 29.25
CA MET A 369 21.50 34.15 28.53
C MET A 369 21.98 35.35 27.70
N GLN A 370 21.60 35.38 26.43
CA GLN A 370 21.75 36.55 25.56
C GLN A 370 20.41 36.90 24.90
N THR A 371 19.93 38.12 25.11
CA THR A 371 18.63 38.56 24.58
C THR A 371 18.76 39.90 23.89
N VAL A 372 18.21 40.02 22.68
CA VAL A 372 18.00 41.30 22.00
C VAL A 372 16.50 41.52 21.87
N GLY A 373 15.94 42.42 22.68
CA GLY A 373 14.51 42.71 22.70
C GLY A 373 13.93 42.88 24.11
N LEU A 374 12.69 42.42 24.32
CA LEU A 374 11.94 42.67 25.54
C LEU A 374 11.80 41.39 26.38
N ILE A 375 12.05 41.49 27.68
CA ILE A 375 11.68 40.46 28.66
C ILE A 375 10.64 41.08 29.60
N HIS A 376 9.43 40.53 29.64
CA HIS A 376 8.38 41.07 30.51
C HIS A 376 8.56 40.59 31.96
N THR A 377 8.68 39.28 32.19
CA THR A 377 9.05 38.74 33.51
C THR A 377 10.24 37.78 33.45
N LEU A 378 11.16 37.95 34.39
CA LEU A 378 12.29 37.04 34.63
C LEU A 378 12.43 36.78 36.14
N GLU A 379 12.16 35.55 36.58
CA GLU A 379 12.23 35.22 38.00
C GLU A 379 13.68 34.98 38.44
N GLN A 380 14.39 34.03 37.83
CA GLN A 380 15.73 33.64 38.23
C GLN A 380 16.70 33.52 37.05
N CYS A 381 17.84 34.20 37.15
CA CYS A 381 18.98 33.99 36.29
C CYS A 381 20.27 33.79 37.10
N LEU A 382 21.00 32.72 36.80
CA LEU A 382 22.28 32.40 37.43
C LEU A 382 23.42 32.45 36.40
N ASN A 383 24.55 33.04 36.81
CA ASN A 383 25.85 33.14 36.14
C ASN A 383 26.06 34.31 35.17
N ARG A 384 25.53 34.25 33.93
CA ARG A 384 25.79 35.29 32.91
C ARG A 384 24.54 35.66 32.12
N MET A 385 24.20 36.95 32.16
CA MET A 385 23.10 37.54 31.38
C MET A 385 23.61 38.75 30.60
N GLN A 386 23.27 38.80 29.31
CA GLN A 386 23.48 39.97 28.44
C GLN A 386 22.17 40.29 27.74
N THR A 387 21.61 41.48 28.01
CA THR A 387 20.36 41.92 27.38
C THR A 387 20.56 43.27 26.72
N VAL A 388 20.25 43.33 25.42
CA VAL A 388 20.14 44.58 24.66
C VAL A 388 18.65 44.85 24.45
N GLY A 389 18.08 45.65 25.36
CA GLY A 389 16.66 45.97 25.37
C GLY A 389 16.14 46.20 26.80
N LEU A 390 14.87 45.90 27.06
CA LEU A 390 14.20 46.18 28.33
C LEU A 390 13.83 44.89 29.06
N ILE A 391 14.04 44.88 30.37
CA ILE A 391 13.48 43.89 31.30
C ILE A 391 12.48 44.63 32.18
N HIS A 392 11.21 44.24 32.17
CA HIS A 392 10.15 44.93 32.93
C HIS A 392 10.13 44.47 34.40
N THR A 393 10.13 43.16 34.67
CA THR A 393 10.32 42.61 36.03
C THR A 393 11.49 41.63 36.08
N LEU A 394 12.32 41.77 37.12
CA LEU A 394 13.44 40.88 37.44
C LEU A 394 13.46 40.60 38.95
N GLU A 395 13.25 39.36 39.37
CA GLU A 395 13.24 39.03 40.81
C GLU A 395 14.64 38.73 41.35
N GLN A 396 15.38 37.81 40.72
CA GLN A 396 16.69 37.35 41.21
C GLN A 396 17.71 37.17 40.07
N CYS A 397 18.88 37.79 40.22
CA CYS A 397 20.01 37.63 39.31
C CYS A 397 21.32 37.42 40.10
N LEU A 398 21.86 36.20 40.08
CA LEU A 398 23.06 35.83 40.83
C LEU A 398 24.25 35.73 39.86
N ASN A 399 25.26 36.60 40.09
CA ASN A 399 26.46 36.86 39.27
C ASN A 399 26.21 37.70 37.99
N ARG A 400 26.73 38.94 37.98
CA ARG A 400 26.70 39.90 36.84
C ARG A 400 28.08 39.99 36.19
N THR A 401 28.17 39.90 34.86
CA THR A 401 29.31 40.51 34.12
C THR A 401 28.84 41.20 32.83
N SER A 402 29.01 42.53 32.81
CA SER A 402 28.92 43.53 31.71
C SER A 402 27.55 44.01 31.18
N GLN A 403 27.29 45.33 31.41
CA GLN A 403 26.23 46.25 30.93
C GLN A 403 26.25 46.49 29.39
N PRO A 404 25.17 47.05 28.75
CA PRO A 404 24.15 47.94 29.31
C PRO A 404 22.70 47.43 29.12
N ALA A 405 22.05 47.07 30.23
CA ALA A 405 20.59 47.08 30.33
C ALA A 405 20.18 48.43 30.97
N THR A 406 19.32 49.19 30.30
CA THR A 406 18.54 50.24 30.97
C THR A 406 17.42 49.54 31.76
N CYS A 407 17.71 49.12 32.99
CA CYS A 407 16.67 48.70 33.92
C CYS A 407 15.87 49.95 34.35
N PHE A 408 14.63 50.09 33.87
CA PHE A 408 13.65 50.97 34.50
C PHE A 408 12.69 50.09 35.30
N CYS A 409 12.71 50.22 36.63
CA CYS A 409 11.61 49.76 37.49
C CYS A 409 10.57 50.89 37.56
N PRO A 410 9.34 50.75 37.03
CA PRO A 410 8.22 51.57 37.47
C PRO A 410 7.72 51.04 38.83
N ILE A 411 7.43 51.97 39.74
CA ILE A 411 6.86 51.75 41.08
C ILE A 411 5.43 51.21 40.97
#